data_AF-A0AAN0M1N5-F1
#
_entry.id   AF-A0AAN0M1N5-F1
#
_cell.length_a   1.000
_cell.length_b   1.000
_cell.length_c   1.000
_cell.angle_alpha   90.00
_cell.angle_beta   90.00
_cell.angle_gamma   90.00
#
_symmetry.space_group_name_H-M   'P 1'
#
loop_
_entity.id
_entity.type
_entity.pdbx_description
1 polymer ?
#
loop_
_entity_poly.entity_id
_entity_poly.type
_entity_poly.pdbx_seq_one_letter_code
_entity_poly.pdbx_strand_id
1 'polypeptide(L)'
;MDVVINYDVPQELEYYVHRIGRTGRAGKEGLAITLVTRRQRYAIRQIERLSNSEIKETPLPTKEQLNAVLVQKLAVIFANGHRQNVVNSLI
;
A
#
# COMPACT_ATOMS: atom_id res chain seq x y z
N MET A 1 0.36 -6.18 -11.19
CA MET A 1 -0.15 -6.13 -9.80
C MET A 1 -0.28 -4.69 -9.42
N ASP A 2 -1.30 -4.33 -8.64
CA ASP A 2 -1.49 -2.92 -8.27
C ASP A 2 -0.54 -2.51 -7.14
N VAL A 3 -0.26 -3.43 -6.20
CA VAL A 3 0.64 -3.23 -5.07
C VAL A 3 1.66 -4.38 -4.97
N VAL A 4 2.92 -4.05 -4.68
CA VAL A 4 3.99 -4.98 -4.30
C VAL A 4 4.41 -4.70 -2.87
N ILE A 5 4.49 -5.73 -2.02
CA ILE A 5 4.93 -5.60 -0.63
C ILE A 5 6.19 -6.46 -0.44
N ASN A 6 7.31 -5.80 -0.14
CA ASN A 6 8.54 -6.45 0.31
C ASN A 6 8.47 -6.61 1.83
N TYR A 7 8.30 -7.86 2.29
CA TYR A 7 8.29 -8.18 3.71
C TYR A 7 9.66 -7.95 4.38
N ASP A 8 10.74 -8.13 3.61
CA ASP A 8 12.10 -7.85 4.04
C ASP A 8 12.88 -7.18 2.90
N VAL A 9 13.96 -6.48 3.24
CA VAL A 9 14.82 -5.81 2.26
C VAL A 9 15.63 -6.87 1.51
N PRO A 10 15.59 -6.93 0.16
CA PRO A 10 16.39 -7.87 -0.60
C PRO A 10 17.89 -7.72 -0.32
N GLN A 11 18.60 -8.84 -0.23
CA GLN A 11 20.05 -8.83 0.03
C GLN A 11 20.85 -8.22 -1.13
N GLU A 12 20.40 -8.43 -2.36
CA GLU A 12 20.98 -7.80 -3.54
C GLU A 12 20.04 -6.76 -4.12
N LEU A 13 20.61 -5.61 -4.50
CA LEU A 13 19.86 -4.46 -4.99
C LEU A 13 19.12 -4.75 -6.30
N GLU A 14 19.70 -5.54 -7.18
CA GLU A 14 19.08 -5.85 -8.48
C GLU A 14 17.76 -6.61 -8.31
N TYR A 15 17.64 -7.44 -7.27
CA TYR A 15 16.37 -8.10 -6.93
C TYR A 15 15.29 -7.11 -6.48
N TYR A 16 15.65 -5.98 -5.88
CA TYR A 16 14.67 -4.96 -5.51
C TYR A 16 13.96 -4.42 -6.75
N VAL A 17 14.73 -4.03 -7.78
CA VAL A 17 14.21 -3.49 -9.04
C VAL A 17 13.33 -4.53 -9.76
N HIS A 18 13.78 -5.79 -9.83
CA HIS A 18 13.02 -6.88 -10.44
C HIS A 18 11.69 -7.18 -9.73
N ARG A 19 11.63 -6.99 -8.41
CA ARG A 19 10.40 -7.16 -7.62
C ARG A 19 9.42 -6.03 -7.85
N ILE A 20 9.86 -4.78 -7.73
CA ILE A 20 8.95 -3.64 -7.89
C ILE A 20 8.46 -3.49 -9.34
N GLY A 21 9.23 -3.98 -10.33
CA GLY A 21 8.82 -4.04 -11.74
C GLY A 21 7.59 -4.93 -12.04
N ARG A 22 6.96 -5.53 -11.02
CA ARG A 22 5.68 -6.26 -11.12
C ARG A 22 4.45 -5.36 -10.95
N THR A 23 4.63 -4.12 -10.50
CA THR A 23 3.60 -3.05 -10.47
C THR A 23 3.93 -1.94 -11.47
N GLY A 24 3.01 -0.98 -11.68
CA GLY A 24 3.24 0.25 -12.45
C GLY A 24 3.54 0.06 -13.94
N ARG A 25 2.86 -0.86 -14.62
CA ARG A 25 3.07 -1.18 -16.05
C ARG A 25 2.07 -0.44 -16.96
N ALA A 26 2.42 -0.33 -18.24
CA ALA A 26 1.57 0.26 -19.29
C ALA A 26 1.10 1.69 -18.98
N GLY A 27 2.00 2.52 -18.44
CA GLY A 27 1.71 3.91 -18.09
C GLY A 27 0.81 4.09 -16.87
N LYS A 28 0.45 3.01 -16.16
CA LYS A 28 -0.30 3.09 -14.91
C LYS A 28 0.65 3.30 -13.73
N GLU A 29 0.17 4.01 -12.72
CA GLU A 29 0.86 4.10 -11.43
C GLU A 29 0.91 2.73 -10.73
N GLY A 30 1.96 2.54 -9.94
CA GLY A 30 2.16 1.33 -9.15
C GLY A 30 2.71 1.66 -7.77
N LEU A 31 2.31 0.88 -6.77
CA LEU A 31 2.75 1.08 -5.39
C LEU A 31 3.65 -0.07 -4.94
N ALA A 32 4.84 0.28 -4.44
CA ALA A 32 5.73 -0.67 -3.78
C ALA A 32 5.99 -0.22 -2.33
N ILE A 33 5.74 -1.12 -1.37
CA ILE A 33 5.97 -0.88 0.05
C ILE A 33 7.03 -1.88 0.52
N THR A 34 8.01 -1.40 1.28
CA THR A 34 9.04 -2.25 1.88
C THR A 34 9.04 -2.07 3.38
N LEU A 35 9.00 -3.17 4.13
CA LEU A 35 9.20 -3.15 5.57
C LEU A 35 10.69 -3.13 5.86
N VAL A 36 11.12 -2.17 6.67
CA VAL A 36 12.54 -1.90 6.91
C VAL A 36 12.80 -1.78 8.40
N THR A 37 13.83 -2.46 8.88
CA THR A 37 14.36 -2.28 10.24
C THR A 37 15.42 -1.18 10.28
N ARG A 38 15.70 -0.63 11.46
CA ARG A 38 16.73 0.43 11.63
C ARG A 38 18.09 0.05 11.04
N ARG A 39 18.49 -1.22 11.11
CA ARG A 39 19.77 -1.73 10.61
C ARG A 39 19.84 -1.76 9.07
N GLN A 40 18.69 -1.78 8.40
CA GLN A 40 18.60 -1.87 6.94
C GLN A 40 18.51 -0.52 6.23
N ARG A 41 18.51 0.61 6.97
CA ARG A 41 18.48 1.95 6.36
C ARG A 41 19.62 2.22 5.39
N TYR A 42 20.77 1.58 5.59
CA TYR A 42 21.88 1.70 4.64
C TYR A 42 21.56 1.06 3.29
N ALA A 43 20.93 -0.12 3.28
CA ALA A 43 20.52 -0.79 2.05
C ALA A 43 19.48 0.04 1.27
N ILE A 44 18.54 0.70 1.97
CA ILE A 44 17.57 1.61 1.33
C ILE A 44 18.28 2.76 0.61
N ARG A 45 19.26 3.42 1.25
CA ARG A 45 20.03 4.48 0.59
C ARG A 45 20.79 4.01 -0.64
N GLN A 46 21.28 2.76 -0.64
CA GLN A 46 21.91 2.20 -1.83
C GLN A 46 20.90 1.97 -2.94
N ILE A 47 19.71 1.46 -2.60
CA ILE A 47 18.61 1.27 -3.55
C ILE A 47 18.24 2.60 -4.21
N GLU A 48 18.01 3.66 -3.43
CA GLU A 48 17.67 4.99 -3.95
C GLU A 48 18.71 5.53 -4.94
N ARG A 49 19.99 5.33 -4.64
CA ARG A 49 21.09 5.72 -5.54
C ARG A 49 21.08 4.92 -6.84
N LEU A 50 20.82 3.62 -6.77
CA LEU A 50 20.86 2.73 -7.93
C LEU A 50 19.62 2.90 -8.82
N SER A 51 18.45 3.13 -8.22
CA SER A 51 17.20 3.40 -8.96
C SER A 51 17.04 4.87 -9.34
N ASN A 52 17.93 5.75 -8.86
CA ASN A 52 17.85 7.20 -9.01
C ASN A 52 16.46 7.75 -8.62
N SER A 53 15.92 7.23 -7.51
CA SER A 53 14.56 7.53 -7.05
C SER A 53 14.54 7.69 -5.53
N GLU A 54 13.71 8.60 -5.03
CA GLU A 54 13.49 8.76 -3.59
C GLU A 54 12.50 7.72 -3.05
N ILE A 55 12.85 7.07 -1.94
CA ILE A 55 11.97 6.17 -1.20
C ILE A 55 11.50 6.90 0.06
N LYS A 56 10.22 7.30 0.05
CA LYS A 56 9.62 8.00 1.19
C LYS A 56 9.46 7.08 2.40
N GLU A 57 10.16 7.39 3.50
CA GLU A 57 9.93 6.73 4.80
C GLU A 57 8.60 7.23 5.39
N THR A 58 7.69 6.31 5.70
CA THR A 58 6.44 6.62 6.39
C THR A 58 6.35 5.82 7.70
N PRO A 59 5.90 6.43 8.80
CA PRO A 59 5.68 5.68 10.04
C PRO A 59 4.58 4.63 9.83
N LEU A 60 4.59 3.60 10.69
CA LEU A 60 3.47 2.67 10.75
C LEU A 60 2.19 3.41 11.12
N PRO A 61 1.04 3.00 10.55
CA PRO A 61 -0.22 3.63 10.88
C PRO A 61 -0.55 3.45 12.36
N THR A 62 -1.11 4.50 12.97
CA THR A 62 -1.57 4.44 14.37
C THR A 62 -2.90 3.71 14.48
N LYS A 63 -3.27 3.31 15.70
CA LYS A 63 -4.57 2.68 15.97
C LYS A 63 -5.73 3.60 15.55
N GLU A 64 -5.59 4.89 15.79
CA GLU A 64 -6.59 5.90 15.44
C GLU A 64 -6.77 5.98 13.92
N GLN A 65 -5.67 5.96 13.15
CA GLN A 65 -5.71 5.94 11.70
C GLN A 65 -6.37 4.66 11.16
N LEU A 66 -6.05 3.50 11.75
CA LEU A 66 -6.69 2.24 11.39
C LEU A 66 -8.20 2.28 11.68
N ASN A 67 -8.59 2.76 12.86
CA ASN A 67 -9.99 2.88 13.24
C ASN A 67 -10.75 3.83 12.31
N ALA A 68 -10.15 4.96 11.93
CA ALA A 68 -10.76 5.90 10.98
C ALA A 68 -11.04 5.22 9.62
N VAL A 69 -10.10 4.44 9.10
CA VAL A 69 -10.29 3.69 7.84
C VAL A 69 -11.38 2.62 7.99
N LEU A 70 -11.43 1.92 9.12
CA LEU A 70 -12.47 0.91 9.39
C LEU A 70 -13.86 1.54 9.45
N VAL A 71 -14.02 2.65 10.17
CA VAL A 71 -15.28 3.40 10.25
C VAL A 71 -15.70 3.90 8.86
N GLN A 72 -14.75 4.44 8.08
CA GLN A 72 -15.04 4.91 6.72
C GLN A 72 -15.48 3.76 5.80
N LYS A 73 -14.81 2.60 5.86
CA LYS A 73 -15.22 1.40 5.12
C LYS A 73 -16.62 0.94 5.51
N LEU A 74 -16.91 0.88 6.81
CA LEU A 74 -18.23 0.49 7.31
C LEU A 74 -19.30 1.47 6.80
N ALA A 75 -19.05 2.77 6.87
CA ALA A 75 -19.98 3.79 6.37
C ALA A 75 -20.29 3.61 4.87
N VAL A 76 -19.28 3.33 4.05
CA VAL A 76 -19.48 3.04 2.61
C VAL A 76 -20.33 1.78 2.40
N ILE A 77 -20.08 0.72 3.17
CA ILE A 77 -20.86 -0.52 3.10
C ILE A 77 -22.33 -0.25 3.45
N PHE A 78 -22.60 0.49 4.53
CA PHE A 78 -23.96 0.83 4.94
C PHE A 78 -24.69 1.72 3.92
N ALA A 79 -24.00 2.71 3.35
CA ALA A 79 -24.54 3.58 2.30
C ALA A 79 -24.88 2.82 1.01
N ASN A 80 -24.07 1.81 0.66
CA ASN A 80 -24.32 0.96 -0.51
C ASN A 80 -25.38 -0.12 -0.24
N GLY A 81 -25.47 -0.63 1.00
CA GLY A 81 -26.45 -1.64 1.42
C GLY A 81 -27.89 -1.13 1.51
N HIS A 82 -28.10 0.18 1.72
CA HIS A 82 -29.45 0.78 1.76
C HIS A 82 -30.14 0.89 0.37
N ARG A 83 -29.45 0.57 -0.74
CA ARG A 83 -30.07 0.59 -2.08
C ARG A 83 -30.82 -0.70 -2.46
N GLN A 84 -30.81 -1.76 -1.64
CA GLN A 84 -31.43 -3.04 -2.03
C GLN A 84 -32.69 -3.44 -1.26
N ASN A 85 -33.03 -2.80 -0.14
CA ASN A 85 -34.17 -3.27 0.70
C ASN A 85 -35.11 -2.15 1.15
N VAL A 86 -35.58 -1.30 0.23
CA VAL A 86 -36.81 -0.52 0.47
C VAL A 86 -37.86 -1.02 -0.51
N VAL A 87 -38.34 -2.25 -0.26
CA VAL A 87 -39.61 -2.70 -0.82
C VAL A 87 -40.67 -1.94 -0.04
N ASN A 88 -41.19 -0.87 -0.63
CA ASN A 88 -42.39 -0.20 -0.14
C ASN A 88 -43.52 -1.22 -0.06
N SER A 89 -43.92 -1.61 1.15
CA SER A 89 -45.27 -2.13 1.40
C SER A 89 -45.86 -1.39 2.59
N LEU A 90 -46.51 -0.27 2.29
CA LEU A 90 -47.61 0.22 3.09
C LEU A 90 -48.81 -0.70 2.83
N ILE A 91 -49.20 -1.46 3.85
CA ILE A 91 -50.60 -1.79 4.12
C ILE A 91 -50.86 -1.32 5.55
#